data_AF-A0AAD8HIQ3-F1
#
_entry.id   AF-A0AAD8HIQ3-F1
#
_cell.length_a   1.000
_cell.length_b   1.000
_cell.length_c   1.000
_cell.angle_alpha   90.00
_cell.angle_beta   90.00
_cell.angle_gamma   90.00
#
_symmetry.space_group_name_H-M   'P 1'
#
loop_
_entity.id
_entity.type
_entity.pdbx_description
1 polymer ?
#
loop_
_entity_poly.entity_id
_entity_poly.type
_entity_poly.pdbx_seq_one_letter_code
_entity_poly.pdbx_strand_id
1 'polypeptide(L)'
;MGTVFREPIICKNIPRLVQGWNKPICIGRHAFGDQYRATDLVVQGPGKLKMVFGPLLYEHRLIDDMVAYSLKSDGGYVWACKNYDGDVQSDFLAQGFGSLGLMTSVLVCPDGKTIEAEAAHGTVTRHYRVHQKGGETSTNSIASIFAWSRGLAHRAKLDENDQLLDFTEKLEAACIGTVERGKMTKDLALLLHGPKVTKAHYLNTEGFIDAVAAELYKQIFKDSFQGLDISSMPRGKSHSLLDGFFNEVLPIFTKLNCLLIIQLRCRTSHPPTCL
;
A
#
# COMPACT_ATOMS: atom_id res chain seq x y z
N MET A 1 -12.79 3.46 18.64
CA MET A 1 -12.21 4.38 17.64
C MET A 1 -10.75 4.02 17.46
N GLY A 2 -10.27 3.84 16.23
CA GLY A 2 -8.92 3.35 15.94
C GLY A 2 -7.93 4.45 15.54
N THR A 3 -6.67 4.06 15.40
CA THR A 3 -5.59 4.88 14.85
C THR A 3 -5.27 4.37 13.45
N VAL A 4 -5.17 5.26 12.47
CA VAL A 4 -4.79 4.89 11.09
C VAL A 4 -3.27 4.91 10.98
N PHE A 5 -2.68 3.79 10.59
CA PHE A 5 -1.26 3.66 10.32
C PHE A 5 -1.03 3.65 8.82
N ARG A 6 -0.17 4.56 8.33
CA ARG A 6 0.25 4.60 6.94
C ARG A 6 1.74 4.30 6.84
N GLU A 7 2.08 3.30 6.03
CA GLU A 7 3.46 2.84 5.85
C GLU A 7 3.81 2.72 4.35
N PRO A 8 4.96 3.29 3.93
CA PRO A 8 5.40 3.22 2.55
C PRO A 8 5.88 1.81 2.18
N ILE A 9 5.56 1.39 0.96
CA ILE A 9 6.03 0.15 0.34
C ILE A 9 7.33 0.48 -0.39
N ILE A 10 8.44 -0.12 0.07
CA ILE A 10 9.77 0.17 -0.47
C ILE A 10 10.12 -0.84 -1.57
N CYS A 11 10.42 -0.33 -2.76
CA CYS A 11 11.01 -1.09 -3.87
C CYS A 11 12.43 -0.59 -4.10
N LYS A 12 13.44 -1.48 -4.16
CA LYS A 12 14.86 -1.08 -4.20
C LYS A 12 15.23 -0.21 -5.40
N ASN A 13 14.61 -0.47 -6.54
CA ASN A 13 14.88 0.26 -7.77
C ASN A 13 14.11 1.58 -7.88
N ILE A 14 13.15 1.85 -6.99
CA ILE A 14 12.39 3.12 -6.99
C ILE A 14 13.12 4.14 -6.10
N PRO A 15 13.59 5.27 -6.66
CA PRO A 15 14.28 6.27 -5.89
C PRO A 15 13.30 6.97 -4.95
N ARG A 16 13.79 7.26 -3.74
CA ARG A 16 13.11 8.17 -2.82
C ARG A 16 13.49 9.60 -3.18
N LEU A 17 12.55 10.54 -3.01
CA LEU A 17 12.84 11.96 -3.23
C LEU A 17 13.80 12.50 -2.17
N VAL A 18 13.72 11.97 -0.95
CA VAL A 18 14.68 12.24 0.12
C VAL A 18 15.65 11.06 0.23
N GLN A 19 16.91 11.30 -0.17
CA GLN A 19 17.92 10.24 -0.34
C GLN A 19 18.26 9.49 0.97
N GLY A 20 18.11 10.15 2.12
CA GLY A 20 18.41 9.56 3.44
C GLY A 20 17.39 8.52 3.90
N TRP A 21 16.18 8.48 3.32
CA TRP A 21 15.12 7.57 3.77
C TRP A 21 15.41 6.13 3.32
N ASN A 22 16.06 5.38 4.21
CA ASN A 22 16.46 3.98 4.00
C ASN A 22 15.52 2.99 4.69
N LYS A 23 14.78 3.45 5.69
CA LYS A 23 13.76 2.70 6.43
C LYS A 23 12.41 3.42 6.33
N PRO A 24 11.28 2.70 6.44
CA PRO A 24 9.96 3.34 6.35
C PRO A 24 9.75 4.31 7.51
N ILE A 25 9.03 5.41 7.24
CA ILE A 25 8.47 6.29 8.28
C ILE A 25 6.98 6.00 8.31
N CYS A 26 6.50 5.45 9.42
CA CYS A 26 5.09 5.11 9.59
C CYS A 26 4.35 6.27 10.25
N ILE A 27 3.27 6.79 9.65
CA ILE A 27 2.42 7.79 10.29
C ILE A 27 1.30 7.09 11.05
N GLY A 28 1.23 7.30 12.36
CA GLY A 28 0.07 6.94 13.18
C GLY A 28 -0.85 8.14 13.34
N ARG A 29 -1.92 8.23 12.54
CA ARG A 29 -2.90 9.31 12.59
C ARG A 29 -4.00 9.01 13.59
N HIS A 30 -4.16 9.90 14.57
CA HIS A 30 -5.32 9.89 15.45
C HIS A 30 -6.57 10.29 14.65
N ALA A 31 -7.41 9.32 14.27
CA ALA A 31 -8.56 9.54 13.39
C ALA A 31 -9.80 10.11 14.12
N PHE A 32 -9.62 10.77 15.27
CA PHE A 32 -10.71 11.32 16.09
C PHE A 32 -10.38 12.68 16.71
N GLY A 33 -11.34 13.59 16.72
CA GLY A 33 -11.57 14.46 17.87
C GLY A 33 -10.54 15.55 18.22
N ASP A 34 -9.39 15.68 17.55
CA ASP A 34 -8.33 16.66 17.84
C ASP A 34 -8.78 18.05 18.34
N GLN A 35 -8.84 19.06 17.46
CA GLN A 35 -9.34 20.40 17.75
C GLN A 35 -10.88 20.42 17.88
N TYR A 36 -11.53 19.27 17.69
CA TYR A 36 -12.99 19.14 17.70
C TYR A 36 -13.56 18.75 19.08
N ARG A 37 -12.72 18.30 20.04
CA ARG A 37 -13.11 17.94 21.43
C ARG A 37 -11.97 18.04 22.48
N ALA A 38 -10.91 18.82 22.27
CA ALA A 38 -9.82 18.91 23.25
C ALA A 38 -10.25 19.61 24.56
N THR A 39 -9.74 19.13 25.71
CA THR A 39 -9.74 19.85 26.99
C THR A 39 -8.30 20.11 27.38
N ASP A 40 -7.92 21.37 27.50
CA ASP A 40 -6.55 21.76 27.79
C ASP A 40 -6.23 21.59 29.28
N LEU A 41 -5.04 21.06 29.58
CA LEU A 41 -4.48 21.04 30.94
C LEU A 41 -3.28 21.99 30.99
N VAL A 42 -3.35 23.00 31.86
CA VAL A 42 -2.24 23.91 32.13
C VAL A 42 -1.27 23.24 33.09
N VAL A 43 -0.06 22.93 32.62
CA VAL A 43 1.02 22.43 33.47
C VAL A 43 1.72 23.63 34.12
N GLN A 44 1.56 23.78 35.44
CA GLN A 44 2.19 24.85 36.21
C GLN A 44 3.61 24.45 36.65
N GLY A 45 4.57 24.47 35.72
CA GLY A 45 6.00 24.34 36.04
C GLY A 45 6.84 23.57 35.01
N PRO A 46 8.18 23.69 35.06
CA PRO A 46 9.08 22.92 34.20
C PRO A 46 9.05 21.43 34.56
N GLY A 47 8.87 20.57 33.55
CA GLY A 47 8.85 19.13 33.72
C GLY A 47 9.25 18.37 32.45
N LYS A 48 9.68 17.12 32.59
CA LYS A 48 9.92 16.20 31.47
C LYS A 48 8.88 15.09 31.53
N LEU A 49 8.02 15.01 30.52
CA LEU A 49 7.11 13.88 30.33
C LEU A 49 7.86 12.80 29.53
N LYS A 50 8.02 11.61 30.10
CA LYS A 50 8.59 10.45 29.41
C LYS A 50 7.69 9.25 29.63
N MET A 51 7.17 8.69 28.53
CA MET A 51 6.54 7.37 28.53
C MET A 51 7.50 6.37 27.90
N VAL A 52 7.48 5.12 28.36
CA VAL A 52 8.27 4.02 27.80
C VAL A 52 7.31 2.86 27.53
N PHE A 53 7.28 2.36 26.30
CA PHE A 53 6.43 1.22 25.92
C PHE A 53 7.29 0.17 25.21
N GLY A 54 7.60 -0.92 25.92
CA GLY A 54 8.43 -2.02 25.39
C GLY A 54 9.89 -1.61 25.08
N PRO A 55 10.59 -2.31 24.17
CA PRO A 55 11.96 -1.97 23.75
C PRO A 55 12.04 -0.69 22.91
N LEU A 56 10.91 0.02 22.72
CA LEU A 56 10.80 1.23 21.93
C LEU A 56 10.87 2.47 22.82
N LEU A 57 11.55 3.50 22.32
CA LEU A 57 11.63 4.81 22.96
C LEU A 57 10.50 5.69 22.42
N TYR A 58 9.76 6.32 23.33
CA TYR A 58 8.84 7.41 23.00
C TYR A 58 9.52 8.74 23.31
N GLU A 59 9.45 9.66 22.35
CA GLU A 59 9.98 11.01 22.46
C GLU A 59 8.96 11.99 21.91
N HIS A 60 8.55 12.95 22.75
CA HIS A 60 7.73 14.07 22.30
C HIS A 60 8.60 15.10 21.59
N ARG A 61 8.13 15.63 20.45
CA ARG A 61 8.78 16.72 19.70
C ARG A 61 7.75 17.76 19.28
N LEU A 62 8.21 19.00 19.15
CA LEU A 62 7.43 20.03 18.46
C LEU A 62 7.31 19.66 16.98
N ILE A 63 6.22 20.06 16.33
CA ILE A 63 5.88 19.60 14.98
C ILE A 63 6.91 20.06 13.93
N ASP A 64 7.42 21.27 14.09
CA ASP A 64 8.49 21.88 13.30
C ASP A 64 9.83 21.13 13.46
N ASP A 65 10.20 20.77 14.68
CA ASP A 65 11.37 19.91 14.93
C ASP A 65 11.19 18.51 14.32
N MET A 66 9.97 17.98 14.35
CA MET A 66 9.68 16.64 13.84
C MET A 66 9.69 16.57 12.31
N VAL A 67 9.16 17.59 11.61
CA VAL A 67 9.29 17.68 10.15
C VAL A 67 10.75 17.89 9.73
N ALA A 68 11.54 18.67 10.48
CA ALA A 68 12.96 18.85 10.20
C ALA A 68 13.76 17.56 10.46
N TYR A 69 13.40 16.82 11.51
CA TYR A 69 14.00 15.52 11.81
C TYR A 69 13.68 14.50 10.73
N SER A 70 12.43 14.44 10.25
CA SER A 70 12.03 13.45 9.24
C SER A 70 12.89 13.57 7.99
N LEU A 71 13.16 14.78 7.51
CA LEU A 71 14.02 15.05 6.35
C LEU A 71 15.48 14.62 6.54
N LYS A 72 16.00 14.62 7.78
CA LYS A 72 17.40 14.31 8.11
C LYS A 72 17.60 12.87 8.57
N SER A 73 16.55 12.19 9.00
CA SER A 73 16.60 10.85 9.56
C SER A 73 16.75 9.78 8.48
N ASP A 74 17.19 8.59 8.90
CA ASP A 74 17.19 7.40 8.03
C ASP A 74 15.81 6.71 7.94
N GLY A 75 14.80 7.23 8.65
CA GLY A 75 13.51 6.58 8.89
C GLY A 75 13.57 5.51 9.99
N GLY A 76 12.60 4.59 10.00
CA GLY A 76 12.54 3.45 10.92
C GLY A 76 11.87 3.73 12.26
N TYR A 77 10.87 4.61 12.26
CA TYR A 77 10.10 5.00 13.44
C TYR A 77 8.63 5.23 13.08
N VAL A 78 7.78 5.21 14.11
CA VAL A 78 6.38 5.63 14.02
C VAL A 78 6.28 7.09 14.46
N TRP A 79 5.72 7.94 13.59
CA TRP A 79 5.39 9.31 13.90
C TRP A 79 3.90 9.37 14.23
N ALA A 80 3.59 9.43 15.53
CA ALA A 80 2.23 9.65 16.00
C ALA A 80 1.83 11.11 15.73
N CYS A 81 0.84 11.28 14.86
CA CYS A 81 0.32 12.57 14.45
C CYS A 81 -1.10 12.78 14.95
N LYS A 82 -1.39 14.04 15.29
CA LYS A 82 -2.76 14.54 15.31
C LYS A 82 -3.40 14.32 13.93
N ASN A 83 -4.72 14.21 13.87
CA ASN A 83 -5.55 14.07 12.69
C ASN A 83 -5.10 14.93 11.50
N TYR A 84 -4.98 16.27 11.68
CA TYR A 84 -4.60 17.17 10.58
C TYR A 84 -3.16 16.96 10.12
N ASP A 85 -2.22 16.89 11.07
CA ASP A 85 -0.80 16.65 10.77
C ASP A 85 -0.63 15.29 10.08
N GLY A 86 -1.37 14.27 10.51
CA GLY A 86 -1.34 12.93 9.94
C GLY A 86 -1.89 12.89 8.51
N ASP A 87 -2.93 13.66 8.22
CA ASP A 87 -3.49 13.78 6.87
C ASP A 87 -2.45 14.38 5.92
N VAL A 88 -1.89 15.54 6.26
CA VAL A 88 -0.91 16.26 5.42
C VAL A 88 0.42 15.51 5.30
N GLN A 89 0.98 15.08 6.44
CA GLN A 89 2.32 14.46 6.45
C GLN A 89 2.31 13.06 5.83
N SER A 90 1.19 12.32 5.90
CA SER A 90 1.14 10.99 5.29
C SER A 90 1.18 11.06 3.76
N ASP A 91 0.48 12.00 3.13
CA ASP A 91 0.53 12.20 1.69
C ASP A 91 1.91 12.75 1.25
N PHE A 92 2.49 13.67 2.03
CA PHE A 92 3.85 14.17 1.80
C PHE A 92 4.89 13.04 1.83
N LEU A 93 4.84 12.19 2.85
CA LEU A 93 5.73 11.02 2.95
C LEU A 93 5.49 10.04 1.82
N ALA A 94 4.24 9.74 1.46
CA ALA A 94 3.93 8.84 0.36
C ALA A 94 4.57 9.29 -0.95
N GLN A 95 4.50 10.60 -1.25
CA GLN A 95 5.16 11.15 -2.42
C GLN A 95 6.68 11.11 -2.30
N GLY A 96 7.23 11.36 -1.11
CA GLY A 96 8.68 11.29 -0.86
C GLY A 96 9.26 9.88 -0.93
N PHE A 97 8.46 8.85 -0.65
CA PHE A 97 8.80 7.44 -0.86
C PHE A 97 8.48 6.93 -2.28
N GLY A 98 7.96 7.81 -3.15
CA GLY A 98 7.83 7.57 -4.59
C GLY A 98 6.46 7.96 -5.13
N SER A 99 5.41 7.25 -4.72
CA SER A 99 4.06 7.43 -5.22
C SER A 99 3.03 7.10 -4.14
N LEU A 100 1.88 7.77 -4.16
CA LEU A 100 0.72 7.40 -3.33
C LEU A 100 0.28 5.94 -3.54
N GLY A 101 0.57 5.35 -4.71
CA GLY A 101 0.32 3.93 -4.99
C GLY A 101 1.24 2.96 -4.23
N LEU A 102 2.28 3.47 -3.56
CA LEU A 102 3.21 2.73 -2.71
C LEU A 102 2.99 3.06 -1.22
N MET A 103 1.76 3.33 -0.80
CA MET A 103 1.44 3.62 0.60
C MET A 103 0.27 2.76 1.06
N THR A 104 0.49 2.00 2.14
CA THR A 104 -0.56 1.23 2.81
C THR A 104 -1.31 2.11 3.81
N SER A 105 -2.54 1.73 4.16
CA SER A 105 -3.33 2.38 5.20
C SER A 105 -4.06 1.30 6.00
N VAL A 106 -3.81 1.22 7.31
CA VAL A 106 -4.45 0.26 8.21
C VAL A 106 -4.94 0.97 9.46
N LEU A 107 -6.25 1.01 9.66
CA LEU A 107 -6.85 1.41 10.92
C LEU A 107 -6.73 0.26 11.92
N VAL A 108 -6.19 0.54 13.10
CA VAL A 108 -6.06 -0.43 14.20
C VAL A 108 -6.84 0.08 15.41
N CYS A 109 -7.75 -0.75 15.93
CA CYS A 109 -8.48 -0.45 17.16
C CYS A 109 -7.63 -0.73 18.41
N PRO A 110 -7.90 -0.03 19.53
CA PRO A 110 -7.20 -0.25 20.81
C PRO A 110 -7.38 -1.66 21.40
N ASP A 111 -8.35 -2.43 20.92
CA ASP A 111 -8.58 -3.83 21.33
C ASP A 111 -7.49 -4.78 20.82
N GLY A 112 -6.61 -4.32 19.92
CA GLY A 112 -5.57 -5.12 19.28
C GLY A 112 -6.10 -6.23 18.36
N LYS A 113 -7.40 -6.23 18.06
CA LYS A 113 -8.09 -7.30 17.32
C LYS A 113 -8.80 -6.80 16.08
N THR A 114 -9.36 -5.60 16.12
CA THR A 114 -10.13 -5.07 15.00
C THR A 114 -9.23 -4.20 14.15
N ILE A 115 -9.13 -4.52 12.85
CA ILE A 115 -8.46 -3.67 11.87
C ILE A 115 -9.36 -3.40 10.66
N GLU A 116 -9.07 -2.32 9.96
CA GLU A 116 -9.60 -2.03 8.63
C GLU A 116 -8.40 -1.64 7.74
N ALA A 117 -8.30 -2.22 6.54
CA ALA A 117 -7.17 -2.02 5.65
C ALA A 117 -7.67 -1.47 4.31
N GLU A 118 -7.11 -0.33 3.90
CA GLU A 118 -7.47 0.39 2.68
C GLU A 118 -6.21 0.84 1.93
N ALA A 119 -6.40 1.27 0.68
CA ALA A 119 -5.36 2.00 -0.04
C ALA A 119 -5.29 3.43 0.50
N ALA A 120 -4.08 3.98 0.69
CA ALA A 120 -3.94 5.34 1.22
C ALA A 120 -4.42 6.43 0.22
N HIS A 121 -4.46 6.12 -1.07
CA HIS A 121 -4.94 7.05 -2.09
C HIS A 121 -6.47 7.03 -2.21
N GLY A 122 -7.02 8.17 -2.65
CA GLY A 122 -8.44 8.26 -3.00
C GLY A 122 -8.79 7.53 -4.30
N THR A 123 -9.97 7.84 -4.84
CA THR A 123 -10.58 7.15 -5.98
C THR A 123 -9.96 7.48 -7.34
N VAL A 124 -8.77 8.07 -7.42
CA VAL A 124 -8.04 8.40 -8.67
C VAL A 124 -8.94 8.92 -9.82
N THR A 125 -9.83 9.88 -9.54
CA THR A 125 -10.94 10.29 -10.42
C THR A 125 -10.50 10.73 -11.82
N ARG A 126 -9.28 11.27 -11.96
CA ARG A 126 -8.72 11.63 -13.27
C ARG A 126 -8.56 10.42 -14.18
N HIS A 127 -8.05 9.30 -13.65
CA HIS A 127 -7.90 8.06 -14.43
C HIS A 127 -9.26 7.45 -14.73
N TYR A 128 -10.23 7.54 -13.80
CA TYR A 128 -11.58 7.07 -14.06
C TYR A 128 -12.22 7.75 -15.27
N ARG A 129 -12.08 9.07 -15.39
CA ARG A 129 -12.61 9.83 -16.54
C ARG A 129 -12.01 9.41 -17.88
N VAL A 130 -10.76 8.94 -17.88
CA VAL A 130 -10.11 8.36 -19.06
C VAL A 130 -10.71 6.99 -19.38
N HIS A 131 -10.83 6.13 -18.37
CA HIS A 131 -11.45 4.82 -18.49
C HIS A 131 -12.90 4.88 -19.00
N GLN A 132 -13.73 5.81 -18.48
CA GLN A 132 -15.12 6.00 -18.93
C GLN A 132 -15.23 6.33 -20.43
N LYS A 133 -14.17 6.88 -21.03
CA LYS A 133 -14.10 7.19 -22.47
C LYS A 133 -13.48 6.04 -23.28
N GLY A 134 -13.24 4.88 -22.68
CA GLY A 134 -12.54 3.75 -23.29
C GLY A 134 -11.02 3.97 -23.44
N GLY A 135 -10.47 5.01 -22.78
CA GLY A 135 -9.04 5.29 -22.81
C GLY A 135 -8.26 4.34 -21.92
N GLU A 136 -7.05 4.01 -22.33
CA GLU A 136 -6.13 3.19 -21.55
C GLU A 136 -5.64 3.93 -20.30
N THR A 137 -5.55 3.22 -19.16
CA THR A 137 -5.04 3.78 -17.90
C THR A 137 -3.83 3.00 -17.38
N SER A 138 -3.01 3.64 -16.56
CA SER A 138 -1.90 3.01 -15.85
C SER A 138 -1.95 3.48 -14.40
N THR A 139 -2.99 3.03 -13.70
CA THR A 139 -3.20 3.29 -12.28
C THR A 139 -2.43 2.24 -11.49
N ASN A 140 -1.63 2.68 -10.54
CA ASN A 140 -0.89 1.78 -9.66
C ASN A 140 -1.86 1.02 -8.74
N SER A 141 -1.85 -0.31 -8.82
CA SER A 141 -2.73 -1.19 -8.04
C SER A 141 -2.08 -1.76 -6.78
N ILE A 142 -0.81 -1.44 -6.50
CA ILE A 142 -0.03 -2.04 -5.39
C ILE A 142 -0.69 -1.74 -4.04
N ALA A 143 -1.01 -0.47 -3.73
CA ALA A 143 -1.66 -0.12 -2.47
C ALA A 143 -3.01 -0.85 -2.28
N SER A 144 -3.81 -1.01 -3.34
CA SER A 144 -5.06 -1.77 -3.29
C SER A 144 -4.84 -3.26 -3.06
N ILE A 145 -3.81 -3.85 -3.70
CA ILE A 145 -3.42 -5.25 -3.46
C ILE A 145 -2.94 -5.43 -2.01
N PHE A 146 -2.16 -4.48 -1.49
CA PHE A 146 -1.69 -4.51 -0.11
C PHE A 146 -2.82 -4.34 0.91
N ALA A 147 -3.87 -3.57 0.60
CA ALA A 147 -5.06 -3.51 1.46
C ALA A 147 -5.70 -4.91 1.63
N TRP A 148 -5.82 -5.65 0.53
CA TRP A 148 -6.29 -7.04 0.56
C TRP A 148 -5.35 -7.97 1.32
N SER A 149 -4.05 -7.96 1.01
CA SER A 149 -3.09 -8.83 1.68
C SER A 149 -3.03 -8.56 3.19
N ARG A 150 -3.07 -7.29 3.61
CA ARG A 150 -3.06 -6.92 5.04
C ARG A 150 -4.33 -7.36 5.76
N GLY A 151 -5.50 -7.20 5.15
CA GLY A 151 -6.76 -7.69 5.70
C GLY A 151 -6.78 -9.22 5.84
N LEU A 152 -6.31 -9.93 4.81
CA LEU A 152 -6.20 -11.39 4.81
C LEU A 152 -5.14 -11.89 5.81
N ALA A 153 -3.99 -11.24 5.91
CA ALA A 153 -2.93 -11.59 6.84
C ALA A 153 -3.41 -11.44 8.29
N HIS A 154 -4.24 -10.44 8.57
CA HIS A 154 -4.86 -10.29 9.89
C HIS A 154 -5.89 -11.38 10.18
N ARG A 155 -6.75 -11.72 9.20
CA ARG A 155 -7.66 -12.87 9.32
C ARG A 155 -6.89 -14.17 9.57
N ALA A 156 -5.81 -14.38 8.83
CA ALA A 156 -4.92 -15.53 8.98
C ALA A 156 -4.36 -15.64 10.41
N LYS A 157 -3.88 -14.52 10.98
CA LYS A 157 -3.39 -14.48 12.37
C LYS A 157 -4.49 -14.77 13.40
N LEU A 158 -5.71 -14.26 13.18
CA LEU A 158 -6.83 -14.54 14.08
C LEU A 158 -7.30 -16.00 14.02
N ASP A 159 -7.10 -16.66 12.88
CA ASP A 159 -7.49 -18.06 12.63
C ASP A 159 -6.36 -19.07 12.81
N GLU A 160 -5.15 -18.62 13.16
CA GLU A 160 -3.93 -19.46 13.18
C GLU A 160 -3.70 -20.20 11.84
N ASN A 161 -3.97 -19.52 10.72
CA ASN A 161 -3.90 -20.07 9.37
C ASN A 161 -2.60 -19.68 8.66
N ASP A 162 -1.56 -20.49 8.85
CA ASP A 162 -0.23 -20.25 8.26
C ASP A 162 -0.24 -20.27 6.72
N GLN A 163 -1.10 -21.06 6.09
CA GLN A 163 -1.21 -21.13 4.62
C GLN A 163 -1.72 -19.82 4.03
N LEU A 164 -2.73 -19.22 4.66
CA LEU A 164 -3.24 -17.92 4.24
C LEU A 164 -2.21 -16.82 4.49
N LEU A 165 -1.47 -16.89 5.61
CA LEU A 165 -0.41 -15.94 5.91
C LEU A 165 0.70 -16.01 4.85
N ASP A 166 1.21 -17.20 4.54
CA ASP A 166 2.22 -17.42 3.48
C ASP A 166 1.74 -16.92 2.10
N PHE A 167 0.47 -17.15 1.74
CA PHE A 167 -0.10 -16.59 0.52
C PHE A 167 -0.03 -15.06 0.48
N THR A 168 -0.38 -14.39 1.58
CA THR A 168 -0.35 -12.92 1.65
C THR A 168 1.06 -12.36 1.53
N GLU A 169 2.04 -13.02 2.16
CA GLU A 169 3.45 -12.64 2.07
C GLU A 169 3.99 -12.82 0.65
N LYS A 170 3.66 -13.93 -0.01
CA LYS A 170 4.00 -14.17 -1.43
C LYS A 170 3.34 -13.17 -2.38
N LEU A 171 2.09 -12.77 -2.12
CA LEU A 171 1.40 -11.74 -2.91
C LEU A 171 2.10 -10.38 -2.80
N GLU A 172 2.46 -9.95 -1.60
CA GLU A 172 3.23 -8.71 -1.38
C GLU A 172 4.61 -8.79 -2.03
N ALA A 173 5.31 -9.92 -1.89
CA ALA A 173 6.62 -10.15 -2.51
C ALA A 173 6.54 -10.17 -4.04
N ALA A 174 5.46 -10.71 -4.62
CA ALA A 174 5.23 -10.71 -6.07
C ALA A 174 5.04 -9.28 -6.62
N CYS A 175 4.31 -8.41 -5.91
CA CYS A 175 4.19 -7.00 -6.25
C CYS A 175 5.55 -6.31 -6.29
N ILE A 176 6.32 -6.40 -5.19
CA ILE A 176 7.64 -5.76 -5.07
C ILE A 176 8.59 -6.31 -6.13
N GLY A 177 8.68 -7.64 -6.26
CA GLY A 177 9.56 -8.28 -7.24
C GLY A 177 9.22 -7.92 -8.69
N THR A 178 7.93 -7.70 -9.01
CA THR A 178 7.50 -7.29 -10.35
C THR A 178 8.05 -5.90 -10.69
N VAL A 179 7.94 -4.96 -9.75
CA VAL A 179 8.53 -3.62 -9.88
C VAL A 179 10.04 -3.68 -9.97
N GLU A 180 10.70 -4.45 -9.10
CA GLU A 180 12.17 -4.57 -9.05
C GLU A 180 12.76 -5.20 -10.33
N ARG A 181 11.98 -6.01 -11.06
CA ARG A 181 12.34 -6.54 -12.39
C ARG A 181 12.00 -5.60 -13.55
N GLY A 182 11.61 -4.37 -13.27
CA GLY A 182 11.37 -3.31 -14.26
C GLY A 182 9.95 -3.27 -14.83
N LYS A 183 9.02 -4.12 -14.36
CA LYS A 183 7.62 -4.07 -14.77
C LYS A 183 6.85 -3.22 -13.77
N MET A 184 6.39 -2.05 -14.18
CA MET A 184 5.72 -1.11 -13.29
C MET A 184 4.69 -0.24 -14.01
N THR A 185 3.86 0.46 -13.25
CA THR A 185 2.91 1.45 -13.77
C THR A 185 3.58 2.80 -14.03
N LYS A 186 2.88 3.68 -14.74
CA LYS A 186 3.41 4.93 -15.28
C LYS A 186 3.91 5.89 -14.21
N ASP A 187 3.24 5.93 -13.05
CA ASP A 187 3.66 6.74 -11.90
C ASP A 187 5.07 6.37 -11.42
N LEU A 188 5.39 5.07 -11.34
CA LEU A 188 6.71 4.61 -10.94
C LEU A 188 7.76 4.81 -12.03
N ALA A 189 7.39 4.55 -13.29
CA ALA A 189 8.29 4.77 -14.42
C ALA A 189 8.67 6.25 -14.58
N LEU A 190 7.76 7.17 -14.22
CA LEU A 190 8.05 8.62 -14.18
C LEU A 190 9.14 8.96 -13.15
N LEU A 191 9.22 8.26 -12.03
CA LEU A 191 10.27 8.48 -11.02
C LEU A 191 11.65 8.05 -11.53
N LEU A 192 11.72 7.04 -12.39
CA LEU A 192 12.97 6.51 -12.94
C LEU A 192 13.45 7.27 -14.18
N HIS A 193 12.53 7.60 -15.07
CA HIS A 193 12.85 8.12 -16.40
C HIS A 193 12.51 9.61 -16.56
N GLY A 194 11.80 10.20 -15.60
CA GLY A 194 11.36 11.59 -15.63
C GLY A 194 10.64 11.91 -16.95
N PRO A 195 10.98 13.01 -17.63
CA PRO A 195 10.32 13.42 -18.88
C PRO A 195 10.60 12.47 -20.06
N LYS A 196 11.58 11.55 -19.94
CA LYS A 196 11.93 10.58 -20.99
C LYS A 196 11.08 9.31 -20.92
N VAL A 197 10.05 9.27 -20.07
CA VAL A 197 9.17 8.09 -19.97
C VAL A 197 8.47 7.84 -21.32
N THR A 198 8.50 6.59 -21.77
CA THR A 198 7.79 6.15 -22.99
C THR A 198 6.90 4.97 -22.62
N LYS A 199 6.01 4.58 -23.55
CA LYS A 199 5.12 3.43 -23.36
C LYS A 199 5.87 2.11 -23.15
N ALA A 200 7.13 2.01 -23.58
CA ALA A 200 7.98 0.84 -23.35
C ALA A 200 8.44 0.70 -21.88
N HIS A 201 8.40 1.79 -21.09
CA HIS A 201 8.88 1.80 -19.71
C HIS A 201 7.80 1.42 -18.68
N TYR A 202 6.53 1.28 -19.08
CA TYR A 202 5.44 0.99 -18.14
C TYR A 202 4.33 0.13 -18.74
N LEU A 203 3.59 -0.53 -17.86
CA LEU A 203 2.41 -1.32 -18.18
C LEU A 203 1.14 -0.52 -17.90
N ASN A 204 0.06 -0.81 -18.63
CA ASN A 204 -1.27 -0.37 -18.20
C ASN A 204 -1.69 -1.10 -16.91
N THR A 205 -2.80 -0.67 -16.31
CA THR A 205 -3.29 -1.18 -15.02
C THR A 205 -3.42 -2.71 -15.04
N GLU A 206 -4.07 -3.24 -16.08
CA GLU A 206 -4.36 -4.66 -16.25
C GLU A 206 -3.08 -5.46 -16.51
N GLY A 207 -2.21 -4.98 -17.40
CA GLY A 207 -0.95 -5.65 -17.72
C GLY A 207 0.01 -5.70 -16.51
N PHE A 208 -0.05 -4.72 -15.61
CA PHE A 208 0.70 -4.80 -14.35
C PHE A 208 0.12 -5.87 -13.41
N ILE A 209 -1.20 -5.95 -13.28
CA ILE A 209 -1.87 -6.99 -12.48
C ILE A 209 -1.54 -8.39 -13.02
N ASP A 210 -1.58 -8.58 -14.35
CA ASP A 210 -1.21 -9.85 -14.99
C ASP A 210 0.25 -10.22 -14.72
N ALA A 211 1.16 -9.23 -14.73
CA ALA A 211 2.56 -9.45 -14.41
C ALA A 211 2.77 -9.90 -12.95
N VAL A 212 2.03 -9.30 -12.01
CA VAL A 212 2.04 -9.71 -10.59
C VAL A 212 1.48 -11.11 -10.43
N ALA A 213 0.36 -11.44 -11.08
CA ALA A 213 -0.25 -12.77 -11.02
C ALA A 213 0.70 -13.85 -11.55
N ALA A 214 1.37 -13.58 -12.67
CA ALA A 214 2.37 -14.50 -13.25
C ALA A 214 3.57 -14.71 -12.30
N GLU A 215 3.97 -13.69 -11.55
CA GLU A 215 5.02 -13.82 -10.56
C GLU A 215 4.57 -14.61 -9.33
N LEU A 216 3.39 -14.30 -8.79
CA LEU A 216 2.81 -15.00 -7.66
C LEU A 216 2.70 -16.50 -7.94
N TYR A 217 2.24 -16.85 -9.15
CA TYR A 217 2.16 -18.23 -9.60
C TYR A 217 3.52 -18.96 -9.48
N LYS A 218 4.61 -18.33 -9.91
CA LYS A 218 5.96 -18.91 -9.78
C LYS A 218 6.38 -19.09 -8.33
N GLN A 219 5.98 -18.21 -7.44
CA GLN A 219 6.31 -18.29 -6.01
C GLN A 219 5.51 -19.37 -5.29
N ILE A 220 4.24 -19.57 -5.65
CA ILE A 220 3.38 -20.61 -5.08
C ILE A 220 3.81 -22.01 -5.56
N PHE A 221 4.09 -22.17 -6.84
CA PHE A 221 4.36 -23.48 -7.45
C PHE A 221 5.86 -23.79 -7.62
N LYS A 222 6.74 -23.09 -6.90
CA LYS A 222 8.20 -23.18 -7.07
C LYS A 222 8.76 -24.61 -6.99
N ASP A 223 8.19 -25.44 -6.12
CA ASP A 223 8.58 -26.85 -5.95
C ASP A 223 7.99 -27.78 -7.02
N SER A 224 6.87 -27.40 -7.66
CA SER A 224 6.26 -28.14 -8.77
C SER A 224 7.00 -27.98 -10.10
N PHE A 225 7.97 -27.06 -10.16
CA PHE A 225 8.74 -26.71 -11.38
C PHE A 225 10.23 -27.06 -11.31
N GLN A 226 10.74 -27.65 -10.21
CA GLN A 226 12.11 -28.19 -10.20
C GLN A 226 12.19 -29.40 -11.14
N GLY A 227 12.67 -29.15 -12.37
CA GLY A 227 12.90 -30.18 -13.40
C GLY A 227 12.04 -30.09 -14.66
N LEU A 228 11.11 -29.13 -14.78
CA LEU A 228 10.34 -28.94 -16.01
C LEU A 228 10.94 -27.83 -16.90
N ASP A 229 11.48 -28.24 -18.05
CA ASP A 229 11.85 -27.32 -19.14
C ASP A 229 10.60 -26.80 -19.83
N ILE A 230 10.25 -25.53 -19.55
CA ILE A 230 9.07 -24.83 -20.08
C ILE A 230 9.13 -24.70 -21.61
N SER A 231 10.32 -24.79 -22.22
CA SER A 231 10.49 -24.72 -23.68
C SER A 231 10.11 -26.03 -24.40
N SER A 232 9.98 -27.14 -23.66
CA SER A 232 9.68 -28.47 -24.19
C SER A 232 8.21 -28.90 -24.07
N MET A 233 7.34 -28.06 -23.49
CA MET A 233 5.95 -28.43 -23.21
C MET A 233 5.08 -28.36 -24.49
N PRO A 234 4.32 -29.42 -24.84
CA PRO A 234 3.41 -29.38 -25.98
C PRO A 234 2.26 -28.41 -25.70
N ARG A 235 1.98 -27.49 -26.64
CA ARG A 235 0.83 -26.58 -26.54
C ARG A 235 -0.44 -27.41 -26.38
N GLY A 236 -1.10 -27.31 -25.22
CA GLY A 236 -2.39 -27.96 -24.95
C GLY A 236 -2.51 -28.70 -23.61
N LYS A 237 -1.41 -29.03 -22.91
CA LYS A 237 -1.48 -29.65 -21.56
C LYS A 237 -1.24 -28.69 -20.39
N SER A 238 -1.03 -27.40 -20.65
CA SER A 238 -0.98 -26.36 -19.63
C SER A 238 -2.36 -26.07 -19.01
N HIS A 239 -3.46 -26.37 -19.71
CA HIS A 239 -4.79 -25.90 -19.30
C HIS A 239 -5.37 -26.58 -18.06
N SER A 240 -5.22 -27.90 -17.83
CA SER A 240 -5.97 -28.57 -16.76
C SER A 240 -5.51 -28.27 -15.33
N LEU A 241 -4.23 -27.93 -15.12
CA LEU A 241 -3.70 -27.47 -13.81
C LEU A 241 -3.86 -25.96 -13.63
N LEU A 242 -3.91 -25.19 -14.74
CA LEU A 242 -4.16 -23.76 -14.72
C LEU A 242 -5.66 -23.47 -14.48
N ASP A 243 -6.58 -24.22 -15.07
CA ASP A 243 -8.02 -23.95 -15.02
C ASP A 243 -8.61 -24.10 -13.60
N GLY A 244 -8.09 -25.01 -12.77
CA GLY A 244 -8.54 -25.17 -11.38
C GLY A 244 -8.21 -23.97 -10.49
N PHE A 245 -7.00 -23.42 -10.62
CA PHE A 245 -6.55 -22.26 -9.84
C PHE A 245 -6.97 -20.92 -10.46
N PHE A 246 -7.05 -20.83 -11.79
CA PHE A 246 -7.68 -19.69 -12.47
C PHE A 246 -9.15 -19.56 -12.04
N ASN A 247 -9.89 -20.65 -11.80
CA ASN A 247 -11.26 -20.54 -11.29
C ASN A 247 -11.36 -20.09 -9.81
N GLU A 248 -10.30 -20.17 -9.00
CA GLU A 248 -10.32 -19.72 -7.60
C GLU A 248 -9.67 -18.35 -7.39
N VAL A 249 -8.58 -18.07 -8.11
CA VAL A 249 -7.77 -16.84 -7.95
C VAL A 249 -8.10 -15.78 -9.01
N LEU A 250 -8.46 -16.16 -10.24
CA LEU A 250 -8.91 -15.17 -11.24
C LEU A 250 -10.17 -14.42 -10.75
N PRO A 251 -11.17 -15.02 -10.08
CA PRO A 251 -12.29 -14.26 -9.52
C PRO A 251 -11.84 -13.25 -8.46
N ILE A 252 -10.77 -13.51 -7.70
CA ILE A 252 -10.21 -12.55 -6.74
C ILE A 252 -9.62 -11.36 -7.50
N PHE A 253 -8.84 -11.60 -8.57
CA PHE A 253 -8.27 -10.54 -9.40
C PHE A 253 -9.30 -9.82 -10.30
N THR A 254 -10.31 -10.53 -10.81
CA THR A 254 -11.49 -9.95 -11.48
C THR A 254 -12.30 -9.10 -10.51
N LYS A 255 -12.45 -9.54 -9.25
CA LYS A 255 -13.04 -8.74 -8.17
C LYS A 255 -12.16 -7.55 -7.79
N LEU A 256 -10.83 -7.65 -7.80
CA LEU A 256 -9.90 -6.52 -7.65
C LEU A 256 -10.10 -5.49 -8.78
N ASN A 257 -10.22 -5.93 -10.03
CA ASN A 257 -10.58 -5.05 -11.15
C ASN A 257 -11.96 -4.41 -10.94
N CYS A 258 -12.97 -5.17 -10.51
CA CYS A 258 -14.29 -4.64 -10.17
C CYS A 258 -14.25 -3.67 -8.98
N LEU A 259 -13.41 -3.88 -7.98
CA LEU A 259 -13.28 -3.02 -6.80
C LEU A 259 -12.48 -1.75 -7.07
N LEU A 260 -11.46 -1.80 -7.94
CA LEU A 260 -10.86 -0.59 -8.48
C LEU A 260 -11.95 0.24 -9.18
N ILE A 261 -12.79 -0.41 -10.00
CA ILE A 261 -13.96 0.21 -10.66
C ILE A 261 -15.02 0.71 -9.65
N ILE A 262 -15.24 0.02 -8.52
CA ILE A 262 -16.20 0.42 -7.47
C ILE A 262 -15.64 1.58 -6.64
N GLN A 263 -14.36 1.57 -6.24
CA GLN A 263 -13.69 2.72 -5.63
C GLN A 263 -13.80 3.94 -6.56
N LEU A 264 -13.61 3.77 -7.86
CA LEU A 264 -13.80 4.82 -8.86
C LEU A 264 -15.27 5.32 -8.96
N ARG A 265 -16.27 4.51 -8.60
CA ARG A 265 -17.72 4.84 -8.65
C ARG A 265 -18.28 5.48 -7.37
N CYS A 266 -17.71 5.24 -6.19
CA CYS A 266 -18.32 5.59 -4.90
C CYS A 266 -18.41 7.09 -4.55
N ARG A 267 -17.99 8.03 -5.42
CA ARG A 267 -18.19 9.48 -5.21
C ARG A 267 -19.02 10.21 -6.26
N THR A 268 -19.52 9.53 -7.29
CA THR A 268 -20.28 10.20 -8.36
C THR A 268 -21.80 10.16 -8.19
N SER A 269 -22.32 9.46 -7.17
CA SER A 269 -23.77 9.24 -7.08
C SER A 269 -24.55 10.25 -6.25
N HIS A 270 -24.03 10.97 -5.25
CA HIS A 270 -24.85 11.90 -4.44
C HIS A 270 -24.16 13.25 -4.19
N PRO A 271 -24.83 14.40 -4.38
CA PRO A 271 -24.34 15.70 -3.92
C PRO A 271 -24.40 15.75 -2.38
N PRO A 272 -23.52 16.53 -1.72
CA PRO A 272 -23.52 16.64 -0.27
C PRO A 272 -24.75 17.43 0.18
N THR A 273 -25.75 16.76 0.74
CA THR A 273 -26.65 17.40 1.69
C THR A 273 -25.91 17.55 3.02
N CYS A 274 -25.56 18.80 3.36
CA CYS A 274 -25.24 19.18 4.72
C CYS A 274 -26.34 18.71 5.67
N LEU A 275 -25.95 17.96 6.71
CA LEU A 275 -26.32 18.11 8.12
C LEU A 275 -25.52 17.10 8.96
#